data_AF-A0A3E5BCH0-F1
#
_entry.id   AF-A0A3E5BCH0-F1
#
_cell.length_a   1.000
_cell.length_b   1.000
_cell.length_c   1.000
_cell.angle_alpha   90.00
_cell.angle_beta   90.00
_cell.angle_gamma   90.00
#
_symmetry.space_group_name_H-M   'P 1'
#
loop_
_entity.id
_entity.type
_entity.pdbx_description
1 polymer ?
#
loop_
_entity_poly.entity_id
_entity_poly.type
_entity_poly.pdbx_seq_one_letter_code
_entity_poly.pdbx_strand_id
1 'polypeptide(L)'
;MKKRLVYLLSCLVLMAGLVSCSDDDSDDNALPLSVSIVNGDKQDVVLGKSLTLEAKVENGENARYEWTLNGEKISTELTYIFAPEKTGAYEVKFAAYTDKDEASASVMVNVYVAYSAVKSMDDIQFWTGEGECRSALAVQWISGDDWESPVQDNVHLLSWGYRWKASDESTGHQMILAIAKADPRFFVLVGPGFSGVDSPSIRGFGYDANGDGRFSIKNGTTSVTYNASDFVDGVIVLSGDDSGDGYVSTDSGDYWEGGWYEGYCSYYLGEDGKNVPESFDYSPYMANLRQLTPNSWDAWTYSSINSGGVNTYPFAEWMVSAIANPN
;
A
#
# COMPACT_ATOMS: atom_id res chain seq x y z
N MET A 1 26.84 -31.25 33.74
CA MET A 1 28.29 -31.23 33.40
C MET A 1 28.63 -29.86 32.81
N LYS A 2 29.68 -29.20 33.34
CA LYS A 2 30.38 -27.96 32.87
C LYS A 2 29.50 -26.70 32.63
N LYS A 3 29.31 -25.84 33.64
CA LYS A 3 30.08 -24.60 33.96
C LYS A 3 30.23 -23.61 32.80
N ARG A 4 29.67 -22.40 32.95
CA ARG A 4 30.46 -21.16 33.08
C ARG A 4 29.65 -19.98 33.63
N LEU A 5 30.31 -19.32 34.57
CA LEU A 5 29.96 -18.13 35.33
C LEU A 5 30.69 -16.96 34.64
N VAL A 6 30.02 -15.85 34.33
CA VAL A 6 30.68 -14.55 34.07
C VAL A 6 29.85 -13.43 34.68
N TYR A 7 30.55 -12.62 35.47
CA TYR A 7 30.11 -11.48 36.26
C TYR A 7 29.72 -10.29 35.36
N LEU A 8 28.61 -9.62 35.66
CA LEU A 8 28.32 -8.27 35.18
C LEU A 8 28.91 -7.27 36.20
N LEU A 9 29.95 -6.58 35.76
CA LEU A 9 30.64 -5.51 36.49
C LEU A 9 29.82 -4.23 36.31
N SER A 10 29.20 -3.74 37.39
CA SER A 10 28.56 -2.42 37.44
C SER A 10 29.63 -1.35 37.66
N CYS A 11 29.95 -0.59 36.61
CA CYS A 11 30.76 0.61 36.75
C CYS A 11 29.86 1.79 37.12
N LEU A 12 29.72 2.00 38.43
CA LEU A 12 29.25 3.23 39.04
C LEU A 12 30.35 4.31 38.83
N VAL A 13 30.13 5.24 37.91
CA VAL A 13 31.01 6.41 37.76
C VAL A 13 30.34 7.60 38.46
N LEU A 14 30.80 7.88 39.69
CA LEU A 14 30.65 9.19 40.32
C LEU A 14 31.56 10.18 39.57
N MET A 15 30.99 11.16 38.90
CA MET A 15 31.71 12.39 38.56
C MET A 15 31.35 13.46 39.58
N ALA A 16 32.37 13.82 40.36
CA ALA A 16 32.34 14.91 41.32
C ALA A 16 32.12 16.25 40.62
N GLY A 17 31.27 17.08 41.23
CA GLY A 17 31.01 18.44 40.77
C GLY A 17 32.24 19.32 40.86
N LEU A 18 32.44 20.11 39.81
CA LEU A 18 33.11 21.40 39.90
C LEU A 18 32.05 22.45 39.60
N VAL A 19 31.49 23.01 40.68
CA VAL A 19 30.71 24.25 40.63
C VAL A 19 31.72 25.37 40.37
N SER A 20 31.75 25.85 39.13
CA SER A 20 32.31 27.15 38.80
C SER A 20 31.15 28.15 38.84
N CYS A 21 30.91 28.75 40.00
CA CYS A 21 30.09 29.96 40.08
C CYS A 21 30.86 31.09 39.38
N SER A 22 30.49 31.40 38.13
CA SER A 22 30.60 32.78 37.67
C SER A 22 29.33 33.48 38.12
N ASP A 23 29.47 34.47 38.99
CA ASP A 23 28.44 35.47 39.24
C ASP A 23 28.08 36.10 37.89
N ASP A 24 26.91 35.75 37.37
CA ASP A 24 26.24 36.51 36.34
C ASP A 24 24.82 36.74 36.86
N ASP A 25 24.45 38.01 37.00
CA ASP A 25 23.11 38.46 37.35
C ASP A 25 22.14 38.03 36.24
N SER A 26 21.75 36.76 36.23
CA SER A 26 20.68 36.25 35.37
C SER A 26 19.37 36.34 36.14
N ASP A 27 18.40 36.96 35.49
CA ASP A 27 17.01 37.04 35.90
C ASP A 27 16.46 35.61 36.20
N ASP A 28 16.59 35.18 37.45
CA ASP A 28 16.38 33.80 37.95
C ASP A 28 14.91 33.32 37.86
N ASN A 29 14.05 34.08 37.20
CA ASN A 29 12.62 33.81 37.02
C ASN A 29 12.18 33.72 35.55
N ALA A 30 13.10 33.71 34.57
CA ALA A 30 12.73 33.48 33.18
C ALA A 30 12.25 32.03 32.99
N LEU A 31 10.99 31.84 32.60
CA LEU A 31 10.44 30.54 32.26
C LEU A 31 11.13 30.00 30.98
N PRO A 32 11.42 28.69 30.90
CA PRO A 32 12.09 28.12 29.74
C PRO A 32 11.23 28.23 28.49
N LEU A 33 11.89 28.43 27.34
CA LEU A 33 11.26 28.34 26.03
C LEU A 33 10.55 26.99 25.88
N SER A 34 9.28 27.02 25.52
CA SER A 34 8.48 25.82 25.32
C SER A 34 7.76 25.87 23.97
N VAL A 35 7.67 24.72 23.33
CA VAL A 35 7.10 24.56 22.00
C VAL A 35 6.19 23.34 21.99
N SER A 36 5.03 23.48 21.35
CA SER A 36 4.14 22.36 21.04
C SER A 36 3.52 22.53 19.66
N ILE A 37 3.14 21.41 19.04
CA ILE A 37 2.34 21.41 17.81
C ILE A 37 0.89 21.13 18.22
N VAL A 38 -0.04 21.93 17.71
CA VAL A 38 -1.48 21.73 17.95
C VAL A 38 -1.88 20.37 17.38
N ASN A 39 -2.44 19.51 18.24
CA ASN A 39 -2.72 18.11 17.93
C ASN A 39 -1.47 17.35 17.45
N GLY A 40 -0.30 17.59 18.05
CA GLY A 40 1.00 16.99 17.67
C GLY A 40 1.13 15.47 17.86
N ASP A 41 0.02 14.75 18.05
CA ASP A 41 -0.01 13.29 17.92
C ASP A 41 0.08 12.88 16.45
N LYS A 42 0.26 11.58 16.18
CA LYS A 42 0.28 11.04 14.81
C LYS A 42 -0.96 11.52 14.03
N GLN A 43 -0.72 12.05 12.83
CA GLN A 43 -1.76 12.50 11.90
C GLN A 43 -1.79 11.59 10.66
N ASP A 44 -2.97 11.40 10.09
CA ASP A 44 -3.17 10.71 8.81
C ASP A 44 -3.75 11.69 7.78
N VAL A 45 -3.21 11.70 6.56
CA VAL A 45 -3.61 12.60 5.48
C VAL A 45 -3.80 11.82 4.19
N VAL A 46 -4.91 12.04 3.50
CA VAL A 46 -5.13 11.48 2.16
C VAL A 46 -4.24 12.21 1.16
N LEU A 47 -3.53 11.46 0.29
CA LEU A 47 -2.73 12.02 -0.79
C LEU A 47 -3.52 13.07 -1.61
N GLY A 48 -2.90 14.21 -1.89
CA GLY A 48 -3.54 15.33 -2.58
C GLY A 48 -4.47 16.21 -1.72
N LYS A 49 -4.60 15.91 -0.41
CA LYS A 49 -5.18 16.84 0.58
C LYS A 49 -4.06 17.53 1.36
N SER A 50 -4.35 18.71 1.90
CA SER A 50 -3.41 19.46 2.73
C SER A 50 -3.78 19.36 4.21
N LEU A 51 -2.77 19.42 5.07
CA LEU A 51 -2.89 19.50 6.53
C LEU A 51 -2.27 20.81 7.01
N THR A 52 -3.03 21.60 7.75
CA THR A 52 -2.50 22.79 8.41
C THR A 52 -1.90 22.40 9.75
N LEU A 53 -0.61 22.65 9.93
CA LEU A 53 0.12 22.47 11.17
C LEU A 53 0.32 23.84 11.83
N GLU A 54 0.02 23.92 13.13
CA GLU A 54 0.15 25.15 13.92
C GLU A 54 1.05 24.86 15.12
N ALA A 55 2.04 25.71 15.34
CA ALA A 55 2.93 25.67 16.49
C ALA A 55 2.50 26.70 17.54
N LYS A 56 2.60 26.30 18.80
CA LYS A 56 2.47 27.18 19.96
C LYS A 56 3.83 27.34 20.60
N VAL A 57 4.20 28.59 20.87
CA VAL A 57 5.45 28.95 21.52
C VAL A 57 5.13 29.73 22.80
N GLU A 58 5.71 29.31 23.92
CA GLU A 58 5.60 29.97 25.21
C GLU A 58 7.00 30.44 25.65
N ASN A 59 7.08 31.62 26.27
CA ASN A 59 8.34 32.23 26.73
C ASN A 59 9.37 32.41 25.59
N GLY A 60 8.88 32.77 24.41
CA GLY A 60 9.65 32.89 23.18
C GLY A 60 9.67 34.31 22.62
N GLU A 61 9.75 35.32 23.48
CA GLU A 61 9.89 36.72 23.07
C GLU A 61 11.11 36.86 22.14
N ASN A 62 10.90 37.42 20.95
CA ASN A 62 11.90 37.55 19.88
C ASN A 62 12.48 36.21 19.37
N ALA A 63 11.80 35.08 19.61
CA ALA A 63 12.23 33.80 19.09
C ALA A 63 12.13 33.77 17.55
N ARG A 64 13.11 33.13 16.92
CA ARG A 64 13.08 32.75 15.50
C ARG A 64 12.52 31.34 15.37
N TYR A 65 11.81 31.07 14.27
CA TYR A 65 11.11 29.81 14.07
C TYR A 65 11.58 29.08 12.83
N GLU A 66 11.44 27.76 12.86
CA GLU A 66 11.73 26.91 11.73
C GLU A 66 10.84 25.66 11.73
N TRP A 67 10.15 25.45 10.61
CA TRP A 67 9.62 24.15 10.26
C TRP A 67 10.63 23.41 9.37
N THR A 68 10.84 22.14 9.66
CA THR A 68 11.62 21.22 8.83
C THR A 68 10.80 20.00 8.44
N LEU A 69 10.97 19.54 7.20
CA LEU A 69 10.42 18.29 6.69
C LEU A 69 11.60 17.37 6.38
N ASN A 70 11.71 16.23 7.08
CA ASN A 70 12.85 15.32 6.94
C ASN A 70 14.23 16.05 7.05
N GLY A 71 14.30 17.08 7.90
CA GLY A 71 15.51 17.88 8.14
C GLY A 71 15.72 19.07 7.19
N GLU A 72 14.92 19.23 6.14
CA GLU A 72 15.00 20.39 5.24
C GLU A 72 14.05 21.50 5.67
N LYS A 73 14.54 22.74 5.72
CA LYS A 73 13.73 23.92 6.08
C LYS A 73 12.63 24.19 5.06
N ILE A 74 11.39 24.30 5.53
CA ILE A 74 10.19 24.49 4.70
C ILE A 74 9.39 25.76 5.05
N SER A 75 9.49 26.28 6.27
CA SER A 75 8.79 27.51 6.69
C SER A 75 9.45 28.14 7.92
N THR A 76 9.16 29.42 8.15
CA THR A 76 9.54 30.17 9.37
C THR A 76 8.33 30.79 10.08
N GLU A 77 7.12 30.51 9.61
CA GLU A 77 5.88 30.99 10.21
C GLU A 77 5.43 30.06 11.35
N LEU A 78 4.55 30.54 12.24
CA LEU A 78 3.94 29.68 13.27
C LEU A 78 2.95 28.65 12.68
N THR A 79 2.51 28.86 11.44
CA THR A 79 1.63 27.95 10.72
C THR A 79 2.31 27.46 9.44
N TYR A 80 2.18 26.18 9.15
CA TYR A 80 2.66 25.54 7.93
C TYR A 80 1.55 24.70 7.28
N ILE A 81 1.37 24.84 5.97
CA ILE A 81 0.43 24.01 5.21
C ILE A 81 1.22 22.88 4.57
N PHE A 82 1.10 21.68 5.13
CA PHE A 82 1.67 20.46 4.58
C PHE A 82 0.80 19.97 3.41
N ALA A 83 1.35 19.96 2.20
CA ALA A 83 0.68 19.48 0.98
C ALA A 83 1.54 18.37 0.34
N PRO A 84 1.34 17.10 0.74
CA PRO A 84 2.16 16.00 0.25
C PRO A 84 1.85 15.64 -1.20
N GLU A 85 2.92 15.40 -1.96
CA GLU A 85 2.86 14.90 -3.34
C GLU A 85 3.08 13.38 -3.43
N LYS A 86 3.53 12.76 -2.34
CA LYS A 86 3.79 11.31 -2.25
C LYS A 86 3.25 10.75 -0.95
N THR A 87 2.88 9.48 -0.96
CA THR A 87 2.55 8.73 0.26
C THR A 87 3.77 8.49 1.13
N GLY A 88 3.54 7.99 2.34
CA GLY A 88 4.58 7.62 3.29
C GLY A 88 4.48 8.38 4.61
N ALA A 89 5.40 8.06 5.51
CA ALA A 89 5.51 8.71 6.81
C ALA A 89 6.49 9.90 6.72
N TYR A 90 6.02 11.06 7.15
CA TYR A 90 6.78 12.31 7.18
C TYR A 90 6.96 12.77 8.62
N GLU A 91 8.20 12.99 9.02
CA GLU A 91 8.47 13.72 10.26
C GLU A 91 8.48 15.22 9.95
N VAL A 92 7.51 15.94 10.50
CA VAL A 92 7.47 17.40 10.46
C VAL A 92 7.88 17.92 11.83
N LYS A 93 8.99 18.65 11.88
CA LYS A 93 9.54 19.21 13.11
C LYS A 93 9.44 20.72 13.10
N PHE A 94 8.97 21.30 14.20
CA PHE A 94 9.02 22.72 14.47
C PHE A 94 10.05 23.00 15.57
N ALA A 95 10.87 24.01 15.37
CA ALA A 95 11.83 24.49 16.35
C ALA A 95 11.70 26.01 16.53
N ALA A 96 11.84 26.46 17.78
CA ALA A 96 11.96 27.85 18.15
C ALA A 96 13.30 28.08 18.82
N TYR A 97 13.89 29.24 18.57
CA TYR A 97 15.21 29.58 19.10
C TYR A 97 15.25 31.02 19.59
N THR A 98 15.82 31.25 20.76
CA THR A 98 16.22 32.58 21.25
C THR A 98 17.75 32.69 21.21
N ASP A 99 18.31 33.71 21.85
CA ASP A 99 19.77 33.82 22.04
C ASP A 99 20.29 32.88 23.15
N LYS A 100 19.39 32.38 24.01
CA LYS A 100 19.73 31.59 25.20
C LYS A 100 19.23 30.15 25.13
N ASP A 101 18.08 29.92 24.49
CA ASP A 101 17.36 28.65 24.52
C ASP A 101 16.91 28.19 23.14
N GLU A 102 16.72 26.88 23.01
CA GLU A 102 16.10 26.20 21.88
C GLU A 102 15.07 25.20 22.39
N ALA A 103 13.92 25.12 21.73
CA ALA A 103 12.89 24.11 21.98
C ALA A 103 12.31 23.61 20.66
N SER A 104 11.90 22.34 20.62
CA SER A 104 11.31 21.75 19.42
C SER A 104 10.26 20.71 19.72
N ALA A 105 9.36 20.50 18.76
CA ALA A 105 8.37 19.44 18.76
C ALA A 105 8.29 18.82 17.36
N SER A 106 7.97 17.53 17.28
CA SER A 106 7.78 16.80 16.02
C SER A 106 6.37 16.22 15.97
N VAL A 107 5.84 16.08 14.76
CA VAL A 107 4.62 15.34 14.46
C VAL A 107 4.90 14.35 13.31
N MET A 108 4.42 13.12 13.46
CA MET A 108 4.46 12.12 12.39
C MET A 108 3.18 12.23 11.56
N VAL A 109 3.31 12.56 10.29
CA VAL A 109 2.20 12.62 9.33
C VAL A 109 2.30 11.44 8.38
N ASN A 110 1.33 10.55 8.39
CA ASN A 110 1.24 9.41 7.47
C ASN A 110 0.32 9.77 6.31
N VAL A 111 0.86 9.73 5.09
CA VAL A 111 0.14 10.06 3.87
C VAL A 111 -0.20 8.78 3.13
N TYR A 112 -1.48 8.60 2.78
CA TYR A 112 -1.97 7.36 2.20
C TYR A 112 -2.94 7.60 1.04
N VAL A 113 -3.10 6.60 0.19
CA VAL A 113 -4.12 6.58 -0.87
C VAL A 113 -5.46 6.16 -0.25
N ALA A 114 -6.51 6.96 -0.46
CA ALA A 114 -7.85 6.63 0.01
C ALA A 114 -8.69 6.00 -1.10
N TYR A 115 -9.23 4.82 -0.83
CA TYR A 115 -10.13 4.11 -1.74
C TYR A 115 -11.59 4.25 -1.28
N SER A 116 -12.51 4.30 -2.24
CA SER A 116 -13.95 4.40 -1.96
C SER A 116 -14.56 3.00 -1.88
N ALA A 117 -15.39 2.75 -0.86
CA ALA A 117 -16.11 1.49 -0.73
C ALA A 117 -17.03 1.25 -1.93
N VAL A 118 -17.14 -0.01 -2.35
CA VAL A 118 -18.01 -0.43 -3.46
C VAL A 118 -19.20 -1.19 -2.91
N LYS A 119 -20.37 -0.58 -2.95
CA LYS A 119 -21.67 -1.17 -2.56
C LYS A 119 -22.63 -1.29 -3.76
N SER A 120 -22.27 -0.67 -4.87
CA SER A 120 -22.87 -0.77 -6.19
C SER A 120 -21.76 -0.87 -7.24
N MET A 121 -21.99 -1.56 -8.37
CA MET A 121 -21.04 -1.52 -9.50
C MET A 121 -20.83 -0.09 -10.01
N ASP A 122 -21.82 0.79 -9.84
CA ASP A 122 -21.71 2.21 -10.19
C ASP A 122 -20.74 3.01 -9.27
N ASP A 123 -20.36 2.44 -8.11
CA ASP A 123 -19.35 3.05 -7.22
C ASP A 123 -17.92 2.83 -7.75
N ILE A 124 -17.74 1.93 -8.71
CA ILE A 124 -16.45 1.71 -9.37
C ILE A 124 -16.07 2.98 -10.14
N GLN A 125 -14.91 3.53 -9.82
CA GLN A 125 -14.35 4.74 -10.39
C GLN A 125 -13.49 4.44 -11.62
N PHE A 126 -12.74 3.34 -11.61
CA PHE A 126 -11.89 2.96 -12.74
C PHE A 126 -12.67 2.09 -13.74
N TRP A 127 -12.87 2.60 -14.96
CA TRP A 127 -13.48 1.85 -16.06
C TRP A 127 -12.60 1.84 -17.29
N THR A 128 -12.50 0.69 -17.97
CA THR A 128 -11.87 0.54 -19.28
C THR A 128 -12.78 -0.21 -20.26
N GLY A 129 -12.39 -0.20 -21.53
CA GLY A 129 -13.17 -0.82 -22.62
C GLY A 129 -14.38 0.00 -23.05
N GLU A 130 -15.09 -0.52 -24.05
CA GLU A 130 -16.27 0.11 -24.66
C GLU A 130 -17.34 -0.93 -24.96
N GLY A 131 -18.61 -0.52 -24.86
CA GLY A 131 -19.76 -1.37 -25.20
C GLY A 131 -20.88 -1.27 -24.18
N GLU A 132 -21.99 -1.91 -24.50
CA GLU A 132 -23.23 -1.91 -23.73
C GLU A 132 -23.20 -2.86 -22.54
N CYS A 133 -22.40 -3.93 -22.61
CA CYS A 133 -22.19 -4.83 -21.50
C CYS A 133 -21.11 -4.28 -20.56
N ARG A 134 -21.23 -4.62 -19.29
CA ARG A 134 -20.27 -4.27 -18.26
C ARG A 134 -20.02 -5.46 -17.33
N SER A 135 -18.82 -5.59 -16.85
CA SER A 135 -18.41 -6.58 -15.85
C SER A 135 -17.38 -5.95 -14.92
N ALA A 136 -17.13 -6.55 -13.77
CA ALA A 136 -16.14 -6.07 -12.82
C ALA A 136 -15.11 -7.15 -12.49
N LEU A 137 -13.86 -6.72 -12.38
CA LEU A 137 -12.75 -7.49 -11.82
C LEU A 137 -12.56 -7.02 -10.37
N ALA A 138 -12.36 -7.97 -9.46
CA ALA A 138 -11.86 -7.70 -8.12
C ALA A 138 -10.59 -8.52 -7.86
N VAL A 139 -9.58 -7.91 -7.25
CA VAL A 139 -8.35 -8.62 -6.86
C VAL A 139 -8.05 -8.30 -5.41
N GLN A 140 -7.87 -9.36 -4.63
CA GLN A 140 -7.59 -9.31 -3.21
C GLN A 140 -6.13 -9.63 -2.95
N TRP A 141 -5.44 -8.73 -2.24
CA TRP A 141 -4.17 -9.04 -1.60
C TRP A 141 -4.37 -9.09 -0.09
N ILE A 142 -3.61 -9.95 0.58
CA ILE A 142 -3.56 -9.99 2.03
C ILE A 142 -2.13 -9.66 2.45
N SER A 143 -1.97 -8.56 3.18
CA SER A 143 -0.68 -8.15 3.72
C SER A 143 -0.39 -8.83 5.07
N GLY A 144 0.89 -9.06 5.36
CA GLY A 144 1.35 -9.69 6.60
C GLY A 144 1.36 -11.22 6.53
N ASP A 145 1.78 -11.84 7.64
CA ASP A 145 2.05 -13.29 7.67
C ASP A 145 0.82 -14.15 8.02
N ASP A 146 -0.24 -13.53 8.57
CA ASP A 146 -1.47 -14.22 9.01
C ASP A 146 -2.54 -14.21 7.91
N TRP A 147 -2.28 -14.97 6.84
CA TRP A 147 -3.16 -15.07 5.68
C TRP A 147 -4.34 -16.03 5.89
N GLU A 148 -4.28 -16.92 6.89
CA GLU A 148 -5.34 -17.89 7.19
C GLU A 148 -6.52 -17.26 7.96
N SER A 149 -6.29 -16.13 8.64
CA SER A 149 -7.31 -15.41 9.40
C SER A 149 -7.06 -13.90 9.37
N PRO A 150 -7.11 -13.28 8.18
CA PRO A 150 -6.79 -11.87 8.05
C PRO A 150 -7.83 -10.99 8.73
N VAL A 151 -7.37 -9.89 9.31
CA VAL A 151 -8.23 -8.79 9.78
C VAL A 151 -8.42 -7.77 8.66
N GLN A 152 -9.46 -6.92 8.77
CA GLN A 152 -9.82 -5.96 7.73
C GLN A 152 -8.65 -5.09 7.25
N ASP A 153 -7.80 -4.60 8.16
CA ASP A 153 -6.66 -3.74 7.83
C ASP A 153 -5.60 -4.44 6.95
N ASN A 154 -5.62 -5.77 6.93
CA ASN A 154 -4.70 -6.59 6.16
C ASN A 154 -5.26 -7.00 4.80
N VAL A 155 -6.55 -6.76 4.53
CA VAL A 155 -7.20 -7.17 3.28
C VAL A 155 -7.38 -5.99 2.35
N HIS A 156 -6.82 -6.13 1.16
CA HIS A 156 -6.84 -5.12 0.11
C HIS A 156 -7.60 -5.68 -1.09
N LEU A 157 -8.92 -5.50 -1.13
CA LEU A 157 -9.77 -5.95 -2.24
C LEU A 157 -10.13 -4.77 -3.15
N LEU A 158 -9.36 -4.58 -4.21
CA LEU A 158 -9.57 -3.53 -5.20
C LEU A 158 -10.43 -4.04 -6.36
N SER A 159 -11.19 -3.13 -6.97
CA SER A 159 -12.06 -3.44 -8.09
C SER A 159 -11.95 -2.46 -9.25
N TRP A 160 -12.12 -2.98 -10.45
CA TRP A 160 -12.11 -2.27 -11.73
C TRP A 160 -13.31 -2.68 -12.56
N GLY A 161 -13.78 -1.75 -13.38
CA GLY A 161 -14.88 -1.95 -14.30
C GLY A 161 -14.39 -2.15 -15.73
N TYR A 162 -15.06 -3.03 -16.47
CA TYR A 162 -14.78 -3.33 -17.87
C TYR A 162 -16.04 -3.28 -18.71
N ARG A 163 -15.99 -2.58 -19.83
CA ARG A 163 -17.08 -2.50 -20.82
C ARG A 163 -16.72 -3.28 -22.09
N TRP A 164 -17.72 -3.93 -22.65
CA TRP A 164 -17.57 -4.80 -23.82
C TRP A 164 -18.87 -4.88 -24.62
N LYS A 165 -18.80 -5.26 -25.90
CA LYS A 165 -19.98 -5.48 -26.73
C LYS A 165 -20.40 -6.94 -26.64
N ALA A 166 -21.71 -7.21 -26.60
CA ALA A 166 -22.23 -8.57 -26.54
C ALA A 166 -21.70 -9.48 -27.67
N SER A 167 -21.39 -8.91 -28.84
CA SER A 167 -20.82 -9.62 -29.99
C SER A 167 -19.39 -10.08 -29.82
N ASP A 168 -18.65 -9.53 -28.87
CA ASP A 168 -17.21 -9.79 -28.72
C ASP A 168 -16.93 -11.08 -27.94
N GLU A 169 -17.96 -11.67 -27.32
CA GLU A 169 -17.85 -12.87 -26.46
C GLU A 169 -16.67 -12.77 -25.47
N SER A 170 -16.49 -11.58 -24.89
CA SER A 170 -15.34 -11.25 -24.04
C SER A 170 -15.21 -12.24 -22.88
N THR A 171 -13.97 -12.54 -22.52
CA THR A 171 -13.62 -13.48 -21.46
C THR A 171 -13.04 -12.79 -20.22
N GLY A 172 -13.06 -13.48 -19.07
CA GLY A 172 -12.41 -13.00 -17.85
C GLY A 172 -10.93 -12.67 -18.06
N HIS A 173 -10.21 -13.46 -18.88
CA HIS A 173 -8.82 -13.18 -19.24
C HIS A 173 -8.68 -11.88 -20.04
N GLN A 174 -9.53 -11.65 -21.04
CA GLN A 174 -9.49 -10.41 -21.82
C GLN A 174 -9.78 -9.17 -20.96
N MET A 175 -10.71 -9.27 -20.01
CA MET A 175 -10.98 -8.21 -19.03
C MET A 175 -9.72 -7.89 -18.20
N ILE A 176 -9.04 -8.91 -17.66
CA ILE A 176 -7.80 -8.73 -16.88
C ILE A 176 -6.74 -8.00 -17.71
N LEU A 177 -6.48 -8.45 -18.94
CA LEU A 177 -5.47 -7.82 -19.80
C LEU A 177 -5.85 -6.39 -20.20
N ALA A 178 -7.13 -6.12 -20.45
CA ALA A 178 -7.62 -4.78 -20.77
C ALA A 178 -7.47 -3.81 -19.60
N ILE A 179 -7.64 -4.30 -18.36
CA ILE A 179 -7.44 -3.51 -17.14
C ILE A 179 -5.95 -3.27 -16.90
N ALA A 180 -5.10 -4.30 -17.00
CA ALA A 180 -3.65 -4.15 -16.87
C ALA A 180 -3.07 -3.15 -17.87
N LYS A 181 -3.60 -3.13 -19.09
CA LYS A 181 -3.23 -2.14 -20.10
C LYS A 181 -3.64 -0.71 -19.73
N ALA A 182 -4.76 -0.56 -19.04
CA ALA A 182 -5.37 0.74 -18.79
C ALA A 182 -4.92 1.38 -17.47
N ASP A 183 -4.72 0.59 -16.42
CA ASP A 183 -4.27 1.05 -15.11
C ASP A 183 -2.75 0.86 -14.98
N PRO A 184 -1.94 1.94 -15.02
CA PRO A 184 -0.48 1.83 -14.95
C PRO A 184 0.05 1.32 -13.61
N ARG A 185 -0.83 1.16 -12.60
CA ARG A 185 -0.48 0.57 -11.31
C ARG A 185 -0.80 -0.91 -11.22
N PHE A 186 -1.49 -1.49 -12.20
CA PHE A 186 -1.92 -2.90 -12.15
C PHE A 186 -1.07 -3.79 -13.07
N PHE A 187 -0.47 -4.81 -12.49
CA PHE A 187 0.52 -5.67 -13.15
C PHE A 187 0.08 -7.12 -13.11
N VAL A 188 0.33 -7.86 -14.19
CA VAL A 188 -0.10 -9.26 -14.32
C VAL A 188 1.05 -10.13 -14.84
N LEU A 189 1.28 -11.26 -14.18
CA LEU A 189 2.05 -12.36 -14.76
C LEU A 189 1.09 -13.36 -15.39
N VAL A 190 1.38 -13.73 -16.64
CA VAL A 190 0.70 -14.79 -17.38
C VAL A 190 1.71 -15.86 -17.72
N GLY A 191 1.32 -17.12 -17.71
CA GLY A 191 2.17 -18.23 -18.16
C GLY A 191 1.36 -19.29 -18.91
N PRO A 192 2.01 -20.35 -19.40
CA PRO A 192 1.30 -21.46 -20.02
C PRO A 192 0.53 -22.26 -18.96
N GLY A 193 -0.74 -22.55 -19.24
CA GLY A 193 -1.54 -23.46 -18.44
C GLY A 193 -1.16 -24.93 -18.68
N PHE A 194 -1.89 -25.84 -18.04
CA PHE A 194 -1.61 -27.28 -18.12
C PHE A 194 -1.67 -27.86 -19.54
N SER A 195 -2.45 -27.24 -20.42
CA SER A 195 -2.59 -27.65 -21.82
C SER A 195 -1.58 -26.97 -22.77
N GLY A 196 -0.63 -26.21 -22.24
CA GLY A 196 0.41 -25.51 -23.00
C GLY A 196 0.13 -24.03 -23.25
N VAL A 197 0.88 -23.44 -24.20
CA VAL A 197 0.90 -21.99 -24.47
C VAL A 197 -0.42 -21.44 -25.01
N ASP A 198 -1.24 -22.27 -25.65
CA ASP A 198 -2.55 -21.88 -26.18
C ASP A 198 -3.65 -21.83 -25.08
N SER A 199 -3.28 -22.12 -23.84
CA SER A 199 -4.17 -22.07 -22.66
C SER A 199 -3.53 -21.23 -21.57
N PRO A 200 -3.46 -19.90 -21.73
CA PRO A 200 -2.77 -19.03 -20.79
C PRO A 200 -3.43 -19.11 -19.40
N SER A 201 -2.59 -19.16 -18.38
CA SER A 201 -2.99 -19.08 -16.98
C SER A 201 -2.47 -17.79 -16.35
N ILE A 202 -3.26 -17.24 -15.43
CA ILE A 202 -2.78 -16.16 -14.57
C ILE A 202 -1.82 -16.77 -13.54
N ARG A 203 -0.66 -16.13 -13.40
CA ARG A 203 0.40 -16.53 -12.48
C ARG A 203 0.52 -15.58 -11.29
N GLY A 204 0.05 -14.35 -11.42
CA GLY A 204 0.16 -13.37 -10.35
C GLY A 204 -0.43 -12.03 -10.70
N PHE A 205 -0.74 -11.27 -9.66
CA PHE A 205 -1.21 -9.90 -9.71
C PHE A 205 -0.33 -9.02 -8.83
N GLY A 206 0.09 -7.89 -9.38
CA GLY A 206 0.83 -6.84 -8.70
C GLY A 206 0.08 -5.53 -8.71
N TYR A 207 0.30 -4.70 -7.70
CA TYR A 207 -0.28 -3.37 -7.65
C TYR A 207 0.65 -2.36 -6.96
N ASP A 208 0.91 -1.23 -7.61
CA ASP A 208 1.56 -0.05 -7.01
C ASP A 208 0.55 0.62 -6.06
N ALA A 209 0.56 0.15 -4.80
CA ALA A 209 -0.46 0.49 -3.81
C ALA A 209 -0.14 1.79 -3.07
N ASN A 210 1.14 2.12 -2.96
CA ASN A 210 1.60 3.38 -2.38
C ASN A 210 1.48 4.55 -3.39
N GLY A 211 1.31 4.27 -4.68
CA GLY A 211 1.08 5.26 -5.74
C GLY A 211 2.32 6.10 -6.05
N ASP A 212 3.51 5.58 -5.83
CA ASP A 212 4.77 6.30 -6.06
C ASP A 212 5.30 6.18 -7.50
N GLY A 213 4.58 5.41 -8.34
CA GLY A 213 4.89 5.20 -9.75
C GLY A 213 6.01 4.19 -9.99
N ARG A 214 6.37 3.40 -8.96
CA ARG A 214 7.37 2.34 -9.04
C ARG A 214 6.70 1.03 -8.69
N PHE A 215 7.16 -0.03 -9.36
CA PHE A 215 6.76 -1.39 -9.06
C PHE A 215 7.88 -2.32 -9.48
N SER A 216 8.18 -3.33 -8.67
CA SER A 216 9.14 -4.37 -9.01
C SER A 216 8.91 -5.63 -8.17
N ILE A 217 9.10 -6.78 -8.81
CA ILE A 217 9.06 -8.10 -8.17
C ILE A 217 10.36 -8.84 -8.40
N LYS A 218 10.80 -9.59 -7.40
CA LYS A 218 12.02 -10.39 -7.45
C LYS A 218 11.76 -11.82 -7.04
N ASN A 219 12.25 -12.75 -7.85
CA ASN A 219 12.27 -14.16 -7.50
C ASN A 219 13.36 -14.44 -6.46
N GLY A 220 12.98 -14.96 -5.30
CA GLY A 220 13.92 -15.25 -4.21
C GLY A 220 14.95 -16.34 -4.54
N THR A 221 14.59 -17.28 -5.42
CA THR A 221 15.42 -18.44 -5.77
C THR A 221 16.31 -18.15 -6.98
N THR A 222 15.74 -17.64 -8.07
CA THR A 222 16.46 -17.41 -9.33
C THR A 222 17.14 -16.03 -9.39
N SER A 223 16.79 -15.12 -8.47
CA SER A 223 17.20 -13.70 -8.48
C SER A 223 16.75 -12.90 -9.71
N VAL A 224 15.89 -13.46 -10.58
CA VAL A 224 15.22 -12.71 -11.65
C VAL A 224 14.42 -11.57 -11.03
N THR A 225 14.50 -10.38 -11.63
CA THR A 225 13.77 -9.19 -11.19
C THR A 225 13.04 -8.61 -12.38
N TYR A 226 11.75 -8.32 -12.21
CA TYR A 226 10.95 -7.58 -13.17
C TYR A 226 10.60 -6.23 -12.57
N ASN A 227 10.90 -5.16 -13.29
CA ASN A 227 10.51 -3.80 -12.96
C ASN A 227 9.27 -3.41 -13.76
N ALA A 228 8.58 -2.34 -13.37
CA ALA A 228 7.39 -1.83 -14.06
C ALA A 228 7.58 -1.69 -15.59
N SER A 229 8.78 -1.29 -16.05
CA SER A 229 9.08 -1.14 -17.48
C SER A 229 9.16 -2.46 -18.27
N ASP A 230 9.34 -3.59 -17.59
CA ASP A 230 9.39 -4.92 -18.21
C ASP A 230 7.98 -5.43 -18.54
N PHE A 231 6.96 -4.89 -17.88
CA PHE A 231 5.55 -5.18 -18.14
C PHE A 231 5.06 -4.41 -19.37
N VAL A 232 4.82 -5.13 -20.47
CA VAL A 232 4.27 -4.55 -21.70
C VAL A 232 2.75 -4.56 -21.58
N ASP A 233 2.12 -3.38 -21.68
CA ASP A 233 0.68 -3.21 -21.41
C ASP A 233 0.27 -3.78 -20.04
N GLY A 234 1.14 -3.63 -19.03
CA GLY A 234 0.91 -4.14 -17.67
C GLY A 234 1.12 -5.66 -17.51
N VAL A 235 1.64 -6.35 -18.54
CA VAL A 235 1.72 -7.82 -18.56
C VAL A 235 3.13 -8.31 -18.87
N ILE A 236 3.55 -9.38 -18.18
CA ILE A 236 4.66 -10.24 -18.61
C ILE A 236 4.12 -11.64 -18.88
N VAL A 237 4.56 -12.22 -19.99
CA VAL A 237 4.28 -13.61 -20.35
C VAL A 237 5.51 -14.46 -20.05
N LEU A 238 5.41 -15.30 -19.03
CA LEU A 238 6.44 -16.23 -18.61
C LEU A 238 6.60 -17.37 -19.62
N SER A 239 7.84 -17.85 -19.75
CA SER A 239 8.14 -19.11 -20.41
C SER A 239 7.68 -20.31 -19.58
N GLY A 240 7.58 -21.49 -20.19
CA GLY A 240 7.03 -22.68 -19.52
C GLY A 240 7.88 -23.28 -18.39
N ASP A 241 9.13 -22.85 -18.25
CA ASP A 241 10.04 -23.19 -17.16
C ASP A 241 9.90 -22.27 -15.93
N ASP A 242 9.28 -21.10 -16.08
CA ASP A 242 8.96 -20.21 -14.96
C ASP A 242 7.49 -20.41 -14.54
N SER A 243 7.31 -21.00 -13.35
CA SER A 243 5.99 -21.24 -12.78
C SER A 243 5.35 -19.98 -12.21
N GLY A 244 6.10 -18.89 -12.03
CA GLY A 244 5.67 -17.72 -11.28
C GLY A 244 5.79 -17.87 -9.76
N ASP A 245 6.31 -18.99 -9.26
CA ASP A 245 6.54 -19.20 -7.82
C ASP A 245 7.75 -18.40 -7.31
N GLY A 246 7.71 -17.98 -6.06
CA GLY A 246 8.84 -17.36 -5.36
C GLY A 246 9.11 -15.90 -5.70
N TYR A 247 8.27 -15.25 -6.51
CA TYR A 247 8.29 -13.80 -6.68
C TYR A 247 7.68 -13.09 -5.47
N VAL A 248 8.35 -12.04 -5.02
CA VAL A 248 7.87 -11.13 -3.96
C VAL A 248 8.05 -9.68 -4.41
N SER A 249 7.20 -8.78 -3.91
CA SER A 249 7.41 -7.35 -4.12
C SER A 249 8.75 -6.90 -3.54
N THR A 250 9.46 -6.03 -4.24
CA THR A 250 10.68 -5.37 -3.73
C THR A 250 10.40 -4.10 -2.95
N ASP A 251 9.17 -3.58 -3.02
CA ASP A 251 8.68 -2.45 -2.23
C ASP A 251 7.60 -2.95 -1.26
N SER A 252 7.82 -2.77 0.04
CA SER A 252 6.85 -3.17 1.08
C SER A 252 5.54 -2.35 1.03
N GLY A 253 5.52 -1.23 0.32
CA GLY A 253 4.33 -0.43 0.07
C GLY A 253 3.48 -0.93 -1.11
N ASP A 254 3.98 -1.91 -1.89
CA ASP A 254 3.28 -2.48 -3.05
C ASP A 254 2.73 -3.87 -2.75
N TYR A 255 1.72 -4.26 -3.52
CA TYR A 255 1.12 -5.57 -3.39
C TYR A 255 1.61 -6.52 -4.46
N TRP A 256 1.82 -7.78 -4.06
CA TRP A 256 2.11 -8.87 -4.96
C TRP A 256 1.48 -10.15 -4.44
N GLU A 257 0.80 -10.86 -5.31
CA GLU A 257 0.46 -12.27 -5.13
C GLU A 257 0.75 -13.04 -6.40
N GLY A 258 1.23 -14.27 -6.27
CA GLY A 258 1.48 -15.10 -7.44
C GLY A 258 2.11 -16.43 -7.10
N GLY A 259 2.02 -17.35 -8.04
CA GLY A 259 2.53 -18.70 -7.94
C GLY A 259 1.74 -19.68 -8.81
N TRP A 260 2.19 -20.92 -8.75
CA TRP A 260 1.48 -22.05 -9.33
C TRP A 260 1.55 -23.32 -8.47
N TYR A 261 2.72 -23.63 -7.90
CA TYR A 261 2.95 -24.87 -7.16
C TYR A 261 3.14 -24.66 -5.65
N GLU A 262 3.64 -23.50 -5.22
CA GLU A 262 3.80 -23.19 -3.79
C GLU A 262 2.53 -22.52 -3.21
N GLY A 263 1.87 -21.75 -4.05
CA GLY A 263 0.51 -21.24 -3.91
C GLY A 263 0.03 -20.79 -5.28
N TYR A 264 -1.19 -20.29 -5.39
CA TYR A 264 -1.74 -19.89 -6.67
C TYR A 264 -2.79 -18.79 -6.52
N CYS A 265 -2.95 -18.01 -7.59
CA CYS A 265 -4.09 -17.11 -7.73
C CYS A 265 -5.35 -17.95 -7.96
N SER A 266 -6.19 -18.06 -6.94
CA SER A 266 -7.48 -18.73 -7.01
C SER A 266 -8.53 -17.78 -7.59
N TYR A 267 -9.41 -18.34 -8.41
CA TYR A 267 -10.36 -17.59 -9.22
C TYR A 267 -11.78 -17.87 -8.76
N TYR A 268 -12.57 -16.82 -8.60
CA TYR A 268 -13.92 -16.86 -8.08
C TYR A 268 -14.89 -16.05 -8.92
N LEU A 269 -16.17 -16.42 -8.84
CA LEU A 269 -17.25 -15.75 -9.55
C LEU A 269 -18.29 -15.27 -8.53
N GLY A 270 -18.76 -14.05 -8.74
CA GLY A 270 -19.96 -13.56 -8.07
C GLY A 270 -21.21 -14.14 -8.74
N GLU A 271 -22.32 -14.16 -8.01
CA GLU A 271 -23.61 -14.55 -8.59
C GLU A 271 -23.99 -13.58 -9.72
N ASP A 272 -24.20 -14.12 -10.93
CA ASP A 272 -24.55 -13.36 -12.12
C ASP A 272 -25.83 -12.53 -11.90
N GLY A 273 -25.84 -11.30 -12.42
CA GLY A 273 -26.98 -10.40 -12.37
C GLY A 273 -27.16 -9.66 -11.03
N LYS A 274 -26.28 -9.89 -10.04
CA LYS A 274 -26.19 -9.05 -8.85
C LYS A 274 -25.41 -7.77 -9.15
N ASN A 275 -25.79 -6.69 -8.48
CA ASN A 275 -25.07 -5.42 -8.62
C ASN A 275 -23.66 -5.50 -7.98
N VAL A 276 -23.59 -5.97 -6.74
CA VAL A 276 -22.36 -6.35 -6.03
C VAL A 276 -22.65 -7.67 -5.31
N PRO A 277 -21.83 -8.73 -5.47
CA PRO A 277 -22.01 -10.00 -4.78
C PRO A 277 -21.78 -9.86 -3.27
N GLU A 278 -22.59 -10.55 -2.47
CA GLU A 278 -22.33 -10.67 -1.02
C GLU A 278 -21.22 -11.68 -0.71
N SER A 279 -20.96 -12.61 -1.64
CA SER A 279 -19.93 -13.63 -1.57
C SER A 279 -19.50 -14.07 -2.97
N PHE A 280 -18.40 -14.81 -3.01
CA PHE A 280 -17.80 -15.32 -4.24
C PHE A 280 -17.59 -16.84 -4.16
N ASP A 281 -17.95 -17.55 -5.23
CA ASP A 281 -17.81 -19.00 -5.33
C ASP A 281 -16.63 -19.39 -6.22
N TYR A 282 -15.94 -20.48 -5.87
CA TYR A 282 -14.78 -20.94 -6.63
C TYR A 282 -15.16 -21.23 -8.09
N SER A 283 -14.41 -20.66 -9.03
CA SER A 283 -14.72 -20.75 -10.44
C SER A 283 -14.51 -22.17 -10.98
N PRO A 284 -15.49 -22.75 -11.69
CA PRO A 284 -15.30 -24.00 -12.40
C PRO A 284 -14.58 -23.80 -13.76
N TYR A 285 -14.25 -22.56 -14.11
CA TYR A 285 -13.65 -22.19 -15.40
C TYR A 285 -12.25 -21.59 -15.22
N MET A 286 -11.41 -21.75 -16.23
CA MET A 286 -10.22 -20.91 -16.38
C MET A 286 -10.63 -19.54 -16.95
N ALA A 287 -9.90 -18.48 -16.61
CA ALA A 287 -10.22 -17.11 -17.00
C ALA A 287 -10.42 -16.93 -18.51
N ASN A 288 -9.64 -17.65 -19.33
CA ASN A 288 -9.70 -17.61 -20.79
C ASN A 288 -10.89 -18.40 -21.36
N LEU A 289 -11.51 -19.26 -20.57
CA LEU A 289 -12.69 -20.05 -20.95
C LEU A 289 -13.99 -19.50 -20.32
N ARG A 290 -13.88 -18.59 -19.35
CA ARG A 290 -15.01 -17.91 -18.74
C ARG A 290 -15.45 -16.76 -19.64
N GLN A 291 -16.51 -16.98 -20.43
CA GLN A 291 -17.22 -15.90 -21.09
C GLN A 291 -17.90 -14.99 -20.05
N LEU A 292 -17.75 -13.69 -20.22
CA LEU A 292 -18.39 -12.69 -19.37
C LEU A 292 -19.88 -12.63 -19.66
N THR A 293 -20.66 -12.32 -18.62
CA THR A 293 -22.08 -12.02 -18.73
C THR A 293 -22.34 -10.60 -18.23
N PRO A 294 -23.40 -9.91 -18.68
CA PRO A 294 -23.69 -8.56 -18.23
C PRO A 294 -23.86 -8.47 -16.70
N ASN A 295 -23.13 -7.53 -16.09
CA ASN A 295 -22.98 -7.32 -14.65
C ASN A 295 -22.30 -8.49 -13.91
N SER A 296 -21.49 -9.30 -14.59
CA SER A 296 -20.72 -10.35 -13.92
C SER A 296 -19.60 -9.77 -13.07
N TRP A 297 -19.26 -10.52 -12.02
CA TRP A 297 -18.13 -10.24 -11.15
C TRP A 297 -17.17 -11.42 -11.15
N ASP A 298 -15.90 -11.10 -11.35
CA ASP A 298 -14.80 -12.03 -11.41
C ASP A 298 -13.78 -11.60 -10.36
N ALA A 299 -13.48 -12.46 -9.39
CA ALA A 299 -12.60 -12.13 -8.27
C ALA A 299 -11.39 -13.05 -8.17
N TRP A 300 -10.27 -12.52 -7.69
CA TRP A 300 -9.03 -13.25 -7.50
C TRP A 300 -8.45 -12.99 -6.11
N THR A 301 -7.76 -14.00 -5.58
CA THR A 301 -6.97 -13.90 -4.35
C THR A 301 -5.90 -14.98 -4.35
N TYR A 302 -4.92 -14.87 -3.46
CA TYR A 302 -3.94 -15.92 -3.22
C TYR A 302 -4.49 -17.06 -2.36
N SER A 303 -4.25 -18.29 -2.76
CA SER A 303 -4.48 -19.48 -1.94
C SER A 303 -3.21 -20.31 -1.83
N SER A 304 -2.86 -20.69 -0.60
CA SER A 304 -1.73 -21.59 -0.39
C SER A 304 -2.11 -23.03 -0.77
N ILE A 305 -1.12 -23.79 -1.23
CA ILE A 305 -1.28 -25.22 -1.47
C ILE A 305 -0.94 -25.95 -0.17
N ASN A 306 -1.91 -25.99 0.74
CA ASN A 306 -1.79 -26.68 2.03
C ASN A 306 -2.48 -28.06 2.01
N SER A 307 -2.10 -28.94 2.93
CA SER A 307 -2.70 -30.30 3.05
C SER A 307 -4.16 -30.29 3.51
N GLY A 308 -4.67 -29.15 3.97
CA GLY A 308 -6.06 -28.96 4.38
C GLY A 308 -7.00 -28.62 3.22
N GLY A 309 -6.47 -28.23 2.06
CA GLY A 309 -7.26 -27.85 0.88
C GLY A 309 -8.13 -26.61 1.10
N VAL A 310 -7.77 -25.73 2.04
CA VAL A 310 -8.53 -24.52 2.35
C VAL A 310 -8.03 -23.40 1.45
N ASN A 311 -8.90 -22.94 0.55
CA ASN A 311 -8.65 -21.74 -0.22
C ASN A 311 -9.04 -20.50 0.57
N THR A 312 -8.35 -19.41 0.31
CA THR A 312 -8.73 -18.07 0.76
C THR A 312 -9.87 -17.57 -0.11
N TYR A 313 -10.92 -17.02 0.51
CA TYR A 313 -12.05 -16.43 -0.21
C TYR A 313 -11.92 -14.90 -0.28
N PRO A 314 -12.47 -14.26 -1.33
CA PRO A 314 -12.60 -12.81 -1.37
C PRO A 314 -13.58 -12.29 -0.29
N PHE A 315 -13.18 -11.26 0.45
CA PHE A 315 -13.99 -10.58 1.48
C PHE A 315 -14.81 -9.44 0.86
N ALA A 316 -15.94 -9.78 0.25
CA ALA A 316 -16.76 -8.85 -0.54
C ALA A 316 -17.17 -7.57 0.22
N GLU A 317 -17.37 -7.66 1.53
CA GLU A 317 -17.74 -6.54 2.39
C GLU A 317 -16.67 -5.44 2.48
N TRP A 318 -15.41 -5.78 2.22
CA TRP A 318 -14.23 -4.89 2.29
C TRP A 318 -13.78 -4.39 0.91
N MET A 319 -14.56 -4.69 -0.14
CA MET A 319 -14.25 -4.26 -1.49
C MET A 319 -14.28 -2.74 -1.64
N VAL A 320 -13.26 -2.23 -2.32
CA VAL A 320 -13.09 -0.82 -2.66
C VAL A 320 -12.80 -0.67 -4.16
N SER A 321 -13.00 0.53 -4.69
CA SER A 321 -12.72 0.85 -6.08
C SER A 321 -11.26 1.23 -6.25
N ALA A 322 -10.62 0.73 -7.30
CA ALA A 322 -9.41 1.33 -7.82
C ALA A 322 -9.69 2.78 -8.27
N ILE A 323 -8.71 3.66 -8.10
CA ILE A 323 -8.87 5.10 -8.39
C ILE A 323 -8.66 5.32 -9.88
N ALA A 324 -9.58 6.01 -10.56
CA ALA A 324 -9.41 6.37 -11.96
C ALA A 324 -8.09 7.11 -12.21
N ASN A 325 -7.50 6.94 -13.39
CA ASN A 325 -6.36 7.76 -13.81
C ASN A 325 -6.72 9.25 -13.64
N PRO A 326 -5.90 10.08 -12.97
CA PRO A 326 -6.07 11.51 -13.02
C PRO A 326 -5.94 11.92 -14.49
N ASN A 327 -7.04 12.40 -15.08
CA ASN A 327 -7.04 12.99 -16.42
C ASN A 327 -6.07 14.17 -16.51
#